data_AF-A0A1F7RP74-F1
#
_entry.id   AF-A0A1F7RP74-F1
#
_cell.length_a   1.000
_cell.length_b   1.000
_cell.length_c   1.000
_cell.angle_alpha   90.00
_cell.angle_beta   90.00
_cell.angle_gamma   90.00
#
_symmetry.space_group_name_H-M   'P 1'
#
loop_
_entity.id
_entity.type
_entity.pdbx_description
1 polymer ?
#
loop_
_entity_poly.entity_id
_entity_poly.type
_entity_poly.pdbx_seq_one_letter_code
_entity_poly.pdbx_strand_id
1 'polypeptide(L)'
;MLSRLKGRKGFTLIELMIVVAIIGILAAIAIPNFLKFQAKAKQSEAKNNLSAIFTSETSYFGEKNTYGTTFSDISWASEGTTMYEYFLASDQTTGSITGETMPTGVGASATGFTAGASGNIDADTTKDVWTINTNKILLNATNDVNQ
;
A
#
# COMPACT_ATOMS: atom_id res chain seq x y z
N MET A 1 -45.32 -52.13 13.15
CA MET A 1 -44.94 -50.93 12.37
C MET A 1 -43.55 -50.50 12.84
N LEU A 2 -42.49 -50.86 12.10
CA LEU A 2 -41.10 -50.55 12.48
C LEU A 2 -40.49 -49.69 11.36
N SER A 3 -40.39 -48.38 11.59
CA SER A 3 -39.73 -47.47 10.65
C SER A 3 -38.21 -47.69 10.72
N ARG A 4 -37.60 -48.03 9.58
CA ARG A 4 -36.14 -48.05 9.46
C ARG A 4 -35.66 -46.60 9.47
N LEU A 5 -34.96 -46.20 10.53
CA LEU A 5 -34.16 -44.98 10.56
C LEU A 5 -33.13 -45.05 9.42
N LYS A 6 -33.28 -44.17 8.43
CA LYS A 6 -32.37 -43.98 7.29
C LYS A 6 -30.94 -43.82 7.83
N GLY A 7 -30.04 -44.71 7.41
CA GLY A 7 -28.65 -44.77 7.89
C GLY A 7 -27.91 -43.45 7.70
N ARG A 8 -27.29 -42.97 8.77
CA ARG A 8 -26.33 -41.86 8.75
C ARG A 8 -25.08 -42.34 8.02
N LYS A 9 -24.94 -42.04 6.73
CA LYS A 9 -23.68 -42.20 6.00
C LYS A 9 -22.67 -41.21 6.61
N GLY A 10 -21.58 -41.72 7.18
CA GLY A 10 -20.44 -40.91 7.62
C GLY A 10 -19.49 -40.65 6.44
N PHE A 11 -18.74 -39.54 6.51
CA PHE A 11 -17.63 -39.28 5.59
C PHE A 11 -16.51 -40.30 5.80
N THR A 12 -15.92 -40.77 4.71
CA THR A 12 -14.74 -41.64 4.76
C THR A 12 -13.47 -40.79 4.94
N LEU A 13 -12.47 -41.35 5.62
CA LEU A 13 -11.15 -40.71 5.75
C LEU A 13 -10.51 -40.43 4.40
N ILE A 14 -10.72 -41.31 3.41
CA ILE A 14 -10.14 -41.15 2.08
C ILE A 14 -10.80 -40.00 1.29
N GLU A 15 -12.11 -39.79 1.44
CA GLU A 15 -12.79 -38.62 0.86
C GLU A 15 -12.21 -37.33 1.42
N LEU A 16 -11.97 -37.27 2.73
CA LEU A 16 -11.39 -36.09 3.37
C LEU A 16 -9.94 -35.86 2.92
N MET A 17 -9.14 -36.92 2.78
CA MET A 17 -7.76 -36.83 2.29
C MET A 17 -7.66 -36.25 0.87
N ILE A 18 -8.52 -36.70 -0.05
CA ILE A 18 -8.53 -36.19 -1.43
C ILE A 18 -8.94 -34.71 -1.45
N VAL A 19 -9.93 -34.32 -0.65
CA VAL A 19 -10.36 -32.92 -0.55
C VAL A 19 -9.23 -32.02 -0.07
N VAL A 20 -8.52 -32.40 1.00
CA VAL A 20 -7.39 -31.63 1.52
C VAL A 20 -6.25 -31.57 0.50
N ALA A 21 -5.97 -32.66 -0.23
CA ALA A 21 -4.96 -32.66 -1.28
C ALA A 21 -5.27 -31.68 -2.41
N ILE A 22 -6.53 -31.64 -2.87
CA ILE A 22 -6.97 -30.70 -3.92
C ILE A 22 -6.91 -29.25 -3.42
N ILE A 23 -7.40 -28.98 -2.21
CA ILE A 23 -7.32 -27.63 -1.61
C ILE A 23 -5.86 -27.22 -1.43
N GLY A 24 -4.97 -28.13 -1.04
CA GLY A 24 -3.53 -27.89 -0.93
C GLY A 24 -2.88 -27.45 -2.24
N ILE A 25 -3.19 -28.12 -3.35
CA ILE A 25 -2.69 -27.75 -4.68
C ILE A 25 -3.21 -26.37 -5.11
N LEU A 26 -4.50 -26.10 -4.91
CA LEU A 26 -5.10 -24.80 -5.24
C LEU A 26 -4.50 -23.68 -4.39
N ALA A 27 -4.33 -23.89 -3.08
CA ALA A 27 -3.77 -22.92 -2.16
C ALA A 27 -2.31 -22.58 -2.50
N ALA A 28 -1.50 -23.57 -2.87
CA ALA A 28 -0.10 -23.37 -3.25
C ALA A 28 0.07 -22.40 -4.43
N ILE A 29 -0.87 -22.39 -5.37
CA ILE A 29 -0.85 -21.48 -6.53
C ILE A 29 -1.57 -20.16 -6.21
N ALA A 30 -2.66 -20.20 -5.46
CA ALA A 30 -3.51 -19.04 -5.20
C ALA A 30 -2.88 -18.05 -4.20
N ILE A 31 -2.25 -18.54 -3.13
CA ILE A 31 -1.68 -17.69 -2.07
C ILE A 31 -0.60 -16.73 -2.60
N PRO A 32 0.46 -17.17 -3.31
CA PRO A 32 1.48 -16.25 -3.80
C PRO A 32 0.94 -15.22 -4.79
N ASN A 33 -0.04 -15.61 -5.62
CA ASN A 33 -0.69 -14.68 -6.54
C ASN A 33 -1.55 -13.65 -5.80
N PHE A 34 -2.31 -14.08 -4.79
CA PHE A 34 -3.12 -13.19 -3.97
C PHE A 34 -2.25 -12.15 -3.24
N LEU A 35 -1.11 -12.55 -2.67
CA LEU A 35 -0.17 -11.64 -2.03
C LEU A 35 0.36 -10.58 -3.02
N LYS A 36 0.74 -11.00 -4.24
CA LYS A 36 1.15 -10.06 -5.31
C LYS A 36 0.06 -9.09 -5.71
N PHE A 37 -1.20 -9.54 -5.79
CA PHE A 37 -2.33 -8.66 -6.08
C PHE A 37 -2.56 -7.64 -4.96
N GLN A 38 -2.46 -8.07 -3.71
CA GLN A 38 -2.58 -7.17 -2.56
C GLN A 38 -1.46 -6.11 -2.58
N ALA A 39 -0.20 -6.51 -2.81
CA ALA A 39 0.92 -5.58 -2.89
C ALA A 39 0.74 -4.55 -4.01
N LYS A 40 0.29 -4.97 -5.21
CA LYS A 40 -0.04 -4.06 -6.32
C LYS A 40 -1.14 -3.08 -5.97
N ALA A 41 -2.17 -3.51 -5.24
CA ALA A 41 -3.24 -2.63 -4.78
C ALA A 41 -2.71 -1.55 -3.84
N LYS A 42 -1.89 -1.93 -2.85
CA LYS A 42 -1.24 -0.98 -1.93
C LYS A 42 -0.31 -0.01 -2.67
N GLN A 43 0.49 -0.49 -3.63
CA GLN A 43 1.33 0.39 -4.46
C GLN A 43 0.50 1.36 -5.31
N SER A 44 -0.69 0.95 -5.79
CA SER A 44 -1.59 1.84 -6.52
C SER A 44 -2.15 2.95 -5.63
N GLU A 45 -2.46 2.64 -4.36
CA GLU A 45 -2.90 3.63 -3.37
C GLU A 45 -1.81 4.70 -3.14
N ALA A 46 -0.55 4.28 -2.93
CA ALA A 46 0.58 5.18 -2.79
C ALA A 46 0.71 6.15 -3.97
N LYS A 47 0.63 5.64 -5.20
CA LYS A 47 0.70 6.45 -6.42
C LYS A 47 -0.44 7.46 -6.53
N ASN A 48 -1.65 7.06 -6.17
CA ASN A 48 -2.82 7.93 -6.20
C ASN A 48 -2.68 9.07 -5.18
N ASN A 49 -2.29 8.76 -3.95
CA ASN A 49 -2.10 9.76 -2.89
C ASN A 49 -0.94 10.71 -3.21
N LEU A 50 0.20 10.20 -3.71
CA LEU A 50 1.29 11.07 -4.17
C LEU A 50 0.87 11.98 -5.34
N SER A 51 0.03 11.50 -6.24
CA SER A 51 -0.54 12.32 -7.32
C SER A 51 -1.51 13.40 -6.81
N ALA A 52 -2.26 13.09 -5.74
CA ALA A 52 -3.12 14.06 -5.06
C ALA A 52 -2.27 15.15 -4.39
N ILE A 53 -1.21 14.76 -3.67
CA ILE A 53 -0.24 15.71 -3.06
C ILE A 53 0.36 16.61 -4.14
N PHE A 54 0.79 16.05 -5.28
CA PHE A 54 1.32 16.83 -6.41
C PHE A 54 0.31 17.88 -6.91
N THR A 55 -0.96 17.49 -7.00
CA THR A 55 -2.02 18.40 -7.45
C THR A 55 -2.22 19.53 -6.45
N SER A 56 -2.27 19.20 -5.15
CA SER A 56 -2.38 20.19 -4.07
C SER A 56 -1.18 21.14 -4.02
N GLU A 57 0.05 20.63 -4.16
CA GLU A 57 1.28 21.44 -4.27
C GLU A 57 1.26 22.37 -5.48
N THR A 58 0.78 21.88 -6.63
CA THR A 58 0.69 22.70 -7.85
C THR A 58 -0.32 23.84 -7.67
N SER A 59 -1.47 23.57 -7.06
CA SER A 59 -2.46 24.59 -6.73
C SER A 59 -1.89 25.61 -5.74
N TYR A 60 -1.21 25.15 -4.68
CA TYR A 60 -0.59 26.02 -3.69
C TYR A 60 0.49 26.92 -4.29
N PHE A 61 1.35 26.38 -5.16
CA PHE A 61 2.34 27.15 -5.88
C PHE A 61 1.70 28.23 -6.77
N GLY A 62 0.59 27.91 -7.44
CA GLY A 62 -0.18 28.87 -8.23
C GLY A 62 -0.72 30.05 -7.43
N GLU A 63 -0.98 29.87 -6.13
CA GLU A 63 -1.49 30.92 -5.23
C GLU A 63 -0.38 31.68 -4.49
N LYS A 64 0.69 31.00 -4.09
CA LYS A 64 1.70 31.53 -3.17
C LYS A 64 3.08 31.73 -3.79
N ASN A 65 3.30 31.27 -5.03
CA ASN A 65 4.62 31.25 -5.70
C ASN A 65 5.72 30.53 -4.89
N THR A 66 5.33 29.59 -4.05
CA THR A 66 6.23 28.70 -3.29
C THR A 66 5.52 27.37 -3.07
N TYR A 67 6.28 26.28 -2.91
CA TYR A 67 5.72 24.99 -2.52
C TYR A 67 5.49 24.94 -1.01
N GLY A 68 4.53 24.11 -0.60
CA GLY A 68 4.19 23.90 0.80
C GLY A 68 5.27 23.08 1.50
N THR A 69 5.46 23.33 2.80
CA THR A 69 6.41 22.54 3.61
C THR A 69 5.71 21.58 4.56
N THR A 70 4.39 21.71 4.67
CA THR A 70 3.54 20.88 5.52
C THR A 70 2.27 20.50 4.77
N PHE A 71 1.65 19.38 5.16
CA PHE A 71 0.38 18.94 4.59
C PHE A 71 -0.76 19.94 4.87
N SER A 72 -0.65 20.70 5.97
CA SER A 72 -1.58 21.78 6.29
C SER A 72 -1.48 22.95 5.32
N ASP A 73 -0.28 23.27 4.79
CA ASP A 73 -0.10 24.36 3.82
C ASP A 73 -0.91 24.08 2.55
N ILE A 74 -0.80 22.85 2.05
CA ILE A 74 -1.46 22.40 0.82
C ILE A 74 -2.87 21.87 1.02
N SER A 75 -3.40 21.96 2.26
CA SER A 75 -4.73 21.46 2.63
C SER A 75 -4.97 20.01 2.21
N TRP A 76 -3.93 19.18 2.27
CA TRP A 76 -4.02 17.77 1.96
C TRP A 76 -4.12 16.96 3.25
N ALA A 77 -4.95 15.93 3.23
CA ALA A 77 -5.02 14.92 4.28
C ALA A 77 -5.25 13.55 3.64
N SER A 78 -4.68 12.51 4.27
CA SER A 78 -4.96 11.14 3.88
C SER A 78 -6.41 10.76 4.18
N GLU A 79 -7.10 10.14 3.23
CA GLU A 79 -8.45 9.60 3.44
C GLU A 79 -8.40 8.12 3.84
N GLY A 80 -9.11 7.75 4.91
CA GLY A 80 -9.25 6.36 5.33
C GLY A 80 -7.99 5.75 5.97
N THR A 81 -7.90 4.41 5.90
CA THR A 81 -6.74 3.66 6.39
C THR A 81 -5.69 3.57 5.29
N THR A 82 -4.58 4.27 5.46
CA THR A 82 -3.47 4.23 4.50
C THR A 82 -2.55 3.05 4.73
N MET A 83 -1.97 2.55 3.64
CA MET A 83 -0.97 1.47 3.66
C MET A 83 0.47 1.97 3.62
N TYR A 84 0.65 3.29 3.54
CA TYR A 84 1.92 4.01 3.55
C TYR A 84 1.82 5.21 4.50
N GLU A 85 2.97 5.60 5.04
CA GLU A 85 3.18 6.91 5.66
C GLU A 85 3.69 7.88 4.58
N TYR A 86 3.07 9.06 4.50
CA TYR A 86 3.42 10.09 3.51
C TYR A 86 4.25 11.19 4.16
N PHE A 87 5.16 11.75 3.38
CA PHE A 87 6.14 12.72 3.82
C PHE A 87 6.21 13.92 2.88
N LEU A 88 6.32 15.11 3.46
CA LEU A 88 6.52 16.37 2.74
C LEU A 88 7.46 17.26 3.55
N ALA A 89 8.61 17.60 2.98
CA ALA A 89 9.69 18.29 3.69
C ALA A 89 10.04 17.64 5.04
N SER A 90 9.71 18.24 6.18
CA SER A 90 9.89 17.67 7.52
C SER A 90 8.60 17.20 8.17
N ASP A 91 7.48 17.27 7.44
CA ASP A 91 6.15 16.85 7.87
C ASP A 91 5.84 15.43 7.41
N GLN A 92 5.01 14.73 8.19
CA GLN A 92 4.60 13.36 7.93
C GLN A 92 3.15 13.12 8.35
N THR A 93 2.44 12.24 7.65
CA THR A 93 1.07 11.89 8.05
C THR A 93 1.06 11.19 9.40
N THR A 94 0.28 11.72 10.34
CA THR A 94 0.01 11.06 11.62
C THR A 94 -1.23 10.17 11.44
N GLY A 95 -1.10 8.83 11.49
CA GLY A 95 -2.23 7.96 11.15
C GLY A 95 -1.99 6.45 11.17
N SER A 96 -2.69 5.71 10.29
CA SER A 96 -2.81 4.24 10.31
C SER A 96 -1.49 3.47 10.25
N ILE A 97 -0.45 4.07 9.67
CA ILE A 97 0.93 3.59 9.75
C ILE A 97 1.78 4.76 10.23
N THR A 98 2.63 4.49 11.22
CA THR A 98 3.55 5.47 11.83
C THR A 98 4.89 4.80 12.12
N GLY A 99 5.97 5.59 12.03
CA GLY A 99 7.33 5.13 12.33
C GLY A 99 8.10 4.66 11.10
N GLU A 100 7.59 4.95 9.91
CA GLU A 100 8.32 4.78 8.68
C GLU A 100 9.40 5.84 8.51
N THR A 101 10.41 5.51 7.71
CA THR A 101 11.57 6.37 7.54
C THR A 101 11.32 7.29 6.36
N MET A 102 11.59 8.59 6.53
CA MET A 102 11.51 9.56 5.44
C MET A 102 12.34 9.09 4.25
N PRO A 103 11.75 9.00 3.04
CA PRO A 103 12.50 8.73 1.82
C PRO A 103 13.61 9.74 1.58
N THR A 104 14.74 9.28 1.04
CA THR A 104 15.86 10.17 0.70
C THR A 104 15.42 11.15 -0.38
N GLY A 105 15.74 12.44 -0.20
CA GLY A 105 15.43 13.49 -1.17
C GLY A 105 14.05 14.14 -1.01
N VAL A 106 13.25 13.72 -0.03
CA VAL A 106 12.03 14.45 0.34
C VAL A 106 12.40 15.84 0.87
N GLY A 107 11.71 16.85 0.37
CA GLY A 107 12.05 18.25 0.61
C GLY A 107 11.10 19.17 -0.13
N ALA A 108 10.91 20.38 0.39
CA ALA A 108 10.20 21.44 -0.32
C ALA A 108 10.93 22.78 -0.15
N SER A 109 10.83 23.62 -1.17
CA SER A 109 11.48 24.93 -1.28
C SER A 109 10.64 25.82 -2.18
N ALA A 110 11.00 27.10 -2.31
CA ALA A 110 10.30 28.02 -3.20
C ALA A 110 10.30 27.58 -4.67
N THR A 111 11.29 26.79 -5.11
CA THR A 111 11.48 26.43 -6.53
C THR A 111 11.28 24.95 -6.83
N GLY A 112 11.04 24.13 -5.80
CA GLY A 112 10.98 22.68 -5.97
C GLY A 112 10.43 21.96 -4.75
N PHE A 113 9.73 20.84 -4.98
CA PHE A 113 9.34 19.88 -3.96
C PHE A 113 9.58 18.44 -4.43
N THR A 114 9.73 17.56 -3.46
CA THR A 114 9.69 16.10 -3.59
C THR A 114 8.92 15.57 -2.39
N ALA A 115 7.77 14.96 -2.64
CA ALA A 115 6.98 14.27 -1.63
C ALA A 115 7.30 12.77 -1.67
N GLY A 116 7.21 12.12 -0.51
CA GLY A 116 7.57 10.71 -0.34
C GLY A 116 6.44 9.90 0.25
N ALA A 117 6.46 8.60 0.00
CA ALA A 117 5.67 7.60 0.70
C ALA A 117 6.58 6.43 1.07
N SER A 118 6.53 5.98 2.32
CA SER A 118 7.24 4.79 2.80
C SER A 118 6.25 3.85 3.48
N GLY A 119 6.40 2.55 3.25
CA GLY A 119 5.59 1.54 3.90
C GLY A 119 6.22 0.15 3.78
N ASN A 120 6.01 -0.69 4.79
CA ASN A 120 6.38 -2.09 4.75
C ASN A 120 5.17 -2.94 4.34
N ILE A 121 5.10 -3.31 3.06
CA ILE A 121 3.92 -3.96 2.48
C ILE A 121 3.82 -5.45 2.82
N ASP A 122 4.95 -6.12 2.98
CA ASP A 122 5.08 -7.58 3.12
C ASP A 122 5.76 -8.02 4.43
N ALA A 123 5.97 -7.07 5.35
CA ALA A 123 6.56 -7.27 6.67
C ALA A 123 8.01 -7.80 6.64
N ASP A 124 8.75 -7.52 5.56
CA ASP A 124 10.16 -7.84 5.46
C ASP A 124 11.06 -6.73 6.05
N THR A 125 12.39 -6.86 5.93
CA THR A 125 13.34 -5.87 6.47
C THR A 125 13.53 -4.65 5.59
N THR A 126 13.09 -4.72 4.35
CA THR A 126 13.11 -3.67 3.34
C THR A 126 11.80 -2.90 3.36
N LYS A 127 11.83 -1.68 2.84
CA LYS A 127 10.67 -0.79 2.83
C LYS A 127 10.43 -0.37 1.40
N ASP A 128 9.19 -0.48 0.96
CA ASP A 128 8.74 0.08 -0.30
C ASP A 128 8.74 1.61 -0.17
N VAL A 129 9.47 2.26 -1.07
CA VAL A 129 9.61 3.72 -1.07
C VAL A 129 9.26 4.31 -2.41
N TRP A 130 8.31 5.24 -2.40
CA TRP A 130 7.90 6.01 -3.57
C TRP A 130 8.15 7.49 -3.35
N THR A 131 8.58 8.18 -4.41
CA THR A 131 8.73 9.65 -4.40
C THR A 131 8.09 10.26 -5.63
N ILE A 132 7.50 11.43 -5.49
CA ILE A 132 7.04 12.26 -6.62
C ILE A 132 7.67 13.65 -6.52
N ASN A 133 8.15 14.18 -7.65
CA ASN A 133 8.76 15.51 -7.71
C ASN A 133 7.87 16.53 -8.46
N THR A 134 8.35 17.77 -8.54
CA THR A 134 7.69 18.88 -9.27
C THR A 134 7.44 18.65 -10.74
N ASN A 135 8.14 17.70 -11.37
CA ASN A 135 7.93 17.35 -12.77
C ASN A 135 6.94 16.20 -12.92
N LYS A 136 6.24 15.81 -11.84
CA LYS A 136 5.32 14.67 -11.79
C LYS A 136 6.02 13.34 -12.12
N ILE A 137 7.33 13.27 -11.91
CA ILE A 137 8.09 12.03 -12.09
C ILE A 137 7.91 11.22 -10.81
N LEU A 138 7.26 10.07 -10.97
CA LEU A 138 7.03 9.12 -9.89
C LEU A 138 8.11 8.04 -9.96
N LEU A 139 8.97 8.00 -8.94
CA LEU A 139 10.07 7.05 -8.82
C LEU A 139 9.79 6.05 -7.70
N ASN A 140 10.11 4.79 -7.97
CA ASN A 140 10.22 3.78 -6.92
C ASN A 140 11.69 3.70 -6.51
N ALA A 141 12.01 4.18 -5.31
CA ALA A 141 13.39 4.26 -4.83
C ALA A 141 13.89 2.92 -4.26
N THR A 142 12.97 2.11 -3.70
CA THR A 142 13.22 0.73 -3.27
C THR A 142 11.97 -0.10 -3.53
N ASN A 143 12.07 -1.06 -4.46
CA ASN A 143 11.01 -2.00 -4.83
C ASN A 143 11.48 -3.42 -4.50
N ASP A 144 10.93 -4.03 -3.46
CA ASP A 144 11.23 -5.42 -3.05
C ASP A 144 10.19 -6.41 -3.58
N VAL A 145 8.96 -5.97 -3.87
CA VAL A 145 7.85 -6.81 -4.38
C VAL A 145 8.14 -7.53 -5.71
N ASN A 146 9.20 -7.16 -6.44
CA ASN A 146 9.56 -7.71 -7.75
C ASN A 146 10.95 -8.40 -7.81
N GLN A 147 11.58 -8.76 -6.69
CA GLN A 147 12.76 -9.64 -6.69
C GLN A 147 12.41 -11.10 -6.41
#